data_AF-A0A557PDB3-F1
#
_entry.id   AF-A0A557PDB3-F1
#
_cell.length_a   1.000
_cell.length_b   1.000
_cell.length_c   1.000
_cell.angle_alpha   90.00
_cell.angle_beta   90.00
_cell.angle_gamma   90.00
#
_symmetry.space_group_name_H-M   'P 1'
#
loop_
_entity.id
_entity.type
_entity.pdbx_description
1 polymer ?
#
loop_
_entity_poly.entity_id
_entity_poly.type
_entity_poly.pdbx_seq_one_letter_code
_entity_poly.pdbx_strand_id
1 'polypeptide(L)'
;MVIILKAPKFALTQKALFLVEIVTMNNKNNRNAHQRGFTLIESIVAMVVMGIAMTILFSIFFPRVEDSGRPQYIVRASALGQSVMNTILSRGFDDNSDPSGGLIRCDDTTANSDLESDAEPCLGATGVDLEESVANDFNDVDDYIGCWAQGLESSGCAPLSELINDSTQYVNFKVQVNVEDSNTSELTLNQPSGKHVMKKVTVTVSAQHYEAFKLVAYRGNY
;
A
#
# COMPACT_ATOMS: atom_id res chain seq x y z
N MET A 1 -24.39 -0.49 12.11
CA MET A 1 -24.26 -0.31 13.58
C MET A 1 -23.65 -1.58 14.17
N VAL A 2 -22.32 -1.60 14.33
CA VAL A 2 -21.59 -2.53 15.20
C VAL A 2 -20.48 -1.70 15.82
N ILE A 3 -20.73 -1.21 17.03
CA ILE A 3 -19.75 -0.45 17.81
C ILE A 3 -18.95 -1.50 18.59
N ILE A 4 -17.74 -1.80 18.13
CA ILE A 4 -16.80 -2.65 18.86
C ILE A 4 -16.29 -1.84 20.05
N LEU A 5 -16.80 -2.15 21.24
CA LEU A 5 -16.30 -1.61 22.51
C LEU A 5 -14.88 -2.13 22.74
N LYS A 6 -13.90 -1.26 22.53
CA LYS A 6 -12.50 -1.45 22.93
C LYS A 6 -12.44 -1.41 24.46
N ALA A 7 -12.25 -2.56 25.10
CA ALA A 7 -11.99 -2.62 26.53
C ALA A 7 -10.69 -1.85 26.89
N PRO A 8 -10.67 -1.08 28.00
CA PRO A 8 -9.52 -0.25 28.36
C PRO A 8 -8.42 -1.14 28.96
N LYS A 9 -7.38 -1.44 28.18
CA LYS A 9 -6.17 -2.17 28.64
C LYS A 9 -5.25 -1.34 29.55
N PHE A 10 -5.62 -0.11 29.91
CA PHE A 10 -4.74 0.84 30.59
C PHE A 10 -4.78 0.77 32.13
N ALA A 11 -5.71 0.03 32.73
CA ALA A 11 -5.88 -0.01 34.18
C ALA A 11 -5.04 -1.08 34.90
N LEU A 12 -4.48 -2.06 34.18
CA LEU A 12 -3.73 -3.18 34.78
C LEU A 12 -2.24 -2.88 34.99
N THR A 13 -1.65 -2.00 34.18
CA THR A 13 -0.23 -1.64 34.27
C THR A 13 0.09 -0.75 35.47
N GLN A 14 -0.86 0.07 35.93
CA GLN A 14 -0.64 0.99 37.06
C GLN A 14 -0.66 0.27 38.43
N LYS A 15 -1.40 -0.85 38.56
CA LYS A 15 -1.40 -1.67 39.78
C LYS A 15 -0.11 -2.49 39.96
N ALA A 16 0.53 -2.91 38.88
CA ALA A 16 1.78 -3.67 38.94
C ALA A 16 2.97 -2.78 39.36
N LEU A 17 2.97 -1.51 38.91
CA LEU A 17 4.01 -0.54 39.27
C LEU A 17 3.98 -0.20 40.79
N PHE A 18 2.79 -0.14 41.39
CA PHE A 18 2.61 0.20 42.80
C PHE A 18 3.15 -0.88 43.77
N LEU A 19 3.16 -2.15 43.35
CA LEU A 19 3.72 -3.24 44.15
C LEU A 19 5.26 -3.23 44.18
N VAL A 20 5.91 -2.70 43.14
CA VAL A 20 7.38 -2.64 43.04
C VAL A 20 7.97 -1.49 43.89
N GLU A 21 7.25 -0.39 44.04
CA GLU A 21 7.68 0.74 44.90
C GLU A 21 7.61 0.40 46.40
N ILE A 22 6.64 -0.40 46.85
CA ILE A 22 6.53 -0.80 48.27
C ILE A 22 7.74 -1.63 48.72
N VAL A 23 8.33 -2.44 47.82
CA VAL A 23 9.49 -3.28 48.16
C VAL A 23 10.79 -2.47 48.24
N THR A 24 10.89 -1.30 47.58
CA THR A 24 12.15 -0.55 47.44
C THR A 24 12.36 0.58 48.47
N MET A 25 11.36 0.96 49.27
CA MET A 25 11.46 2.13 50.16
C MET A 25 11.85 1.86 51.65
N ASN A 26 12.31 0.67 52.05
CA ASN A 26 12.63 0.39 53.46
C ASN A 26 14.11 0.13 53.80
N ASN A 27 15.08 0.66 53.04
CA ASN A 27 16.49 0.49 53.44
C ASN A 27 17.39 1.69 53.12
N LYS A 28 17.25 2.74 53.93
CA LYS A 28 18.22 3.83 54.03
C LYS A 28 18.42 4.17 55.50
N ASN A 29 19.29 3.41 56.19
CA ASN A 29 20.22 3.87 57.24
C ASN A 29 20.63 2.74 58.19
N ASN A 30 21.74 2.04 57.90
CA ASN A 30 22.85 1.93 58.86
C ASN A 30 24.08 1.25 58.23
N ARG A 31 25.26 1.86 58.43
CA ARG A 31 26.56 1.33 58.03
C ARG A 31 27.04 0.36 59.11
N ASN A 32 27.04 -0.94 58.82
CA ASN A 32 27.88 -1.98 59.44
C ASN A 32 27.77 -3.25 58.57
N ALA A 33 28.83 -3.60 57.84
CA ALA A 33 28.83 -4.72 56.91
C ALA A 33 28.97 -6.06 57.66
N HIS A 34 27.88 -6.50 58.27
CA HIS A 34 27.68 -7.90 58.61
C HIS A 34 27.05 -8.56 57.38
N GLN A 35 27.71 -9.56 56.80
CA GLN A 35 27.10 -10.38 55.75
C GLN A 35 25.92 -11.15 56.36
N ARG A 36 24.73 -10.55 56.28
CA ARG A 36 23.48 -11.19 56.64
C ARG A 36 23.15 -12.17 55.51
N GLY A 37 23.17 -13.47 55.84
CA GLY A 37 22.70 -14.50 54.93
C GLY A 37 21.22 -14.30 54.58
N PHE A 38 20.81 -14.83 53.43
CA PHE A 38 19.41 -14.80 52.99
C PHE A 38 18.51 -15.55 53.98
N THR A 39 17.38 -14.97 54.31
CA THR A 39 16.32 -15.71 55.02
C THR A 39 15.55 -16.57 54.03
N LEU A 40 15.08 -17.74 54.47
CA LEU A 40 14.35 -18.68 53.61
C LEU A 40 13.09 -18.06 53.00
N ILE A 41 12.43 -17.15 53.73
CA ILE A 41 11.23 -16.45 53.25
C ILE A 41 11.54 -15.46 52.13
N GLU A 42 12.69 -14.77 52.19
CA GLU A 42 13.10 -13.79 51.18
C GLU A 42 13.38 -14.44 49.83
N SER A 43 14.02 -15.62 49.83
CA SER A 43 14.25 -16.38 48.59
C SER A 43 12.96 -16.91 47.96
N ILE A 44 11.95 -17.27 48.77
CA ILE A 44 10.64 -17.71 48.25
C ILE A 44 9.94 -16.54 47.56
N VAL A 45 9.90 -15.37 48.20
CA VAL A 45 9.29 -14.17 47.61
C VAL A 45 10.03 -13.79 46.31
N ALA A 46 11.35 -13.88 46.27
CA ALA A 46 12.13 -13.61 45.05
C ALA A 46 11.78 -14.55 43.89
N MET A 47 11.67 -15.87 44.13
CA MET A 47 11.30 -16.82 43.09
C MET A 47 9.88 -16.59 42.57
N VAL A 48 8.93 -16.25 43.45
CA VAL A 48 7.55 -15.95 43.06
C VAL A 48 7.50 -14.69 42.18
N VAL A 49 8.19 -13.62 42.59
CA VAL A 49 8.23 -12.37 41.82
C VAL A 49 8.91 -12.57 40.46
N MET A 50 10.00 -13.34 40.39
CA MET A 50 10.69 -13.63 39.14
C MET A 50 9.85 -14.51 38.20
N GLY A 51 9.07 -15.46 38.73
CA GLY A 51 8.13 -16.26 37.94
C GLY A 51 7.00 -15.42 37.33
N ILE A 52 6.44 -14.47 38.09
CA ILE A 52 5.44 -13.53 37.58
C ILE A 52 6.06 -12.61 36.52
N ALA A 53 7.27 -12.11 36.74
CA ALA A 53 7.97 -11.27 35.76
C ALA A 53 8.23 -12.03 34.43
N MET A 54 8.67 -13.28 34.50
CA MET A 54 8.91 -14.10 33.30
C MET A 54 7.64 -14.40 32.51
N THR A 55 6.51 -14.68 33.16
CA THR A 55 5.25 -14.94 32.45
C THR A 55 4.74 -13.71 31.69
N ILE A 56 4.87 -12.52 32.28
CA ILE A 56 4.57 -11.25 31.59
C ILE A 56 5.49 -11.05 30.39
N LEU A 57 6.80 -11.29 30.56
CA LEU A 57 7.78 -11.15 29.49
C LEU A 57 7.47 -12.10 28.31
N PHE A 58 7.20 -13.37 28.59
CA PHE A 58 6.84 -14.34 27.56
C PHE A 58 5.54 -13.96 26.83
N SER A 59 4.53 -13.45 27.55
CA SER A 59 3.27 -13.01 26.94
C SER A 59 3.45 -11.84 25.95
N ILE A 60 4.51 -11.05 26.07
CA ILE A 60 4.81 -9.94 25.16
C ILE A 60 5.72 -10.39 24.00
N PHE A 61 6.52 -11.45 24.21
CA PHE A 61 7.49 -11.94 23.24
C PHE A 61 6.89 -12.91 22.21
N PHE A 62 6.03 -13.84 22.65
CA PHE A 62 5.41 -14.84 21.78
C PHE A 62 4.44 -14.32 20.70
N PRO A 63 3.64 -13.25 20.88
CA PRO A 63 2.69 -12.81 19.85
C PRO A 63 3.34 -12.16 18.62
N ARG A 64 4.68 -12.17 18.49
CA ARG A 64 5.40 -11.53 17.37
C ARG A 64 5.93 -12.49 16.31
N VAL A 65 5.76 -13.80 16.47
CA VAL A 65 6.37 -14.79 15.56
C VAL A 65 5.49 -15.06 14.33
N GLU A 66 4.16 -14.97 14.49
CA GLU A 66 3.21 -15.40 13.45
C GLU A 66 3.10 -14.42 12.26
N ASP A 67 3.50 -13.15 12.43
CA ASP A 67 3.30 -12.09 11.42
C ASP A 67 4.60 -11.45 10.90
N SER A 68 5.75 -12.12 11.10
CA SER A 68 7.08 -11.56 10.78
C SER A 68 7.33 -11.30 9.29
N GLY A 69 6.61 -12.00 8.40
CA GLY A 69 6.71 -11.82 6.94
C GLY A 69 5.86 -10.69 6.37
N ARG A 70 4.82 -10.26 7.08
CA ARG A 70 3.84 -9.27 6.59
C ARG A 70 4.44 -7.88 6.33
N PRO A 71 5.31 -7.31 7.19
CA PRO A 71 5.90 -6.00 6.93
C PRO A 71 6.76 -6.00 5.67
N GLN A 72 7.52 -7.07 5.44
CA GLN A 72 8.34 -7.24 4.24
C GLN A 72 7.46 -7.31 2.98
N TYR A 73 6.31 -7.99 3.07
CA TYR A 73 5.34 -8.05 1.98
C TYR A 73 4.78 -6.67 1.62
N ILE A 74 4.31 -5.89 2.60
CA ILE A 74 3.70 -4.58 2.34
C ILE A 74 4.71 -3.63 1.67
N VAL A 75 5.97 -3.66 2.10
CA VAL A 75 7.04 -2.83 1.52
C VAL A 75 7.30 -3.21 0.06
N ARG A 76 7.34 -4.50 -0.26
CA ARG A 76 7.54 -4.96 -1.64
C ARG A 76 6.33 -4.69 -2.52
N ALA A 77 5.12 -4.93 -2.00
CA ALA A 77 3.87 -4.67 -2.71
C ALA A 77 3.71 -3.18 -3.02
N SER A 78 4.11 -2.29 -2.09
CA SER A 78 4.06 -0.85 -2.31
C SER A 78 5.12 -0.39 -3.30
N ALA A 79 6.34 -0.92 -3.23
CA ALA A 79 7.39 -0.62 -4.21
C ALA A 79 6.96 -1.04 -5.64
N LEU A 80 6.41 -2.25 -5.79
CA LEU A 80 5.89 -2.75 -7.06
C LEU A 80 4.74 -1.87 -7.56
N GLY A 81 3.75 -1.61 -6.71
CA GLY A 81 2.59 -0.80 -7.09
C GLY A 81 2.98 0.62 -7.50
N GLN A 82 3.93 1.24 -6.80
CA GLN A 82 4.45 2.56 -7.14
C GLN A 82 5.23 2.56 -8.46
N SER A 83 6.05 1.53 -8.70
CA SER A 83 6.77 1.39 -9.97
C SER A 83 5.80 1.27 -11.14
N VAL A 84 4.80 0.39 -11.03
CA VAL A 84 3.77 0.21 -12.07
C VAL A 84 2.96 1.48 -12.27
N MET A 85 2.54 2.12 -11.18
CA MET A 85 1.79 3.37 -11.25
C MET A 85 2.59 4.46 -11.96
N ASN A 86 3.88 4.59 -11.68
CA ASN A 86 4.73 5.58 -12.34
C ASN A 86 4.91 5.27 -13.84
N THR A 87 5.05 3.99 -14.22
CA THR A 87 5.09 3.59 -15.63
C THR A 87 3.80 4.01 -16.34
N ILE A 88 2.63 3.68 -15.79
CA ILE A 88 1.33 4.01 -16.39
C ILE A 88 1.13 5.53 -16.48
N LEU A 89 1.36 6.28 -15.39
CA LEU A 89 1.14 7.73 -15.37
C LEU A 89 2.14 8.52 -16.23
N SER A 90 3.25 7.89 -16.64
CA SER A 90 4.23 8.51 -17.54
C SER A 90 3.83 8.47 -19.02
N ARG A 91 2.78 7.73 -19.35
CA ARG A 91 2.24 7.62 -20.71
C ARG A 91 1.24 8.73 -21.03
N GLY A 92 0.85 8.79 -22.31
CA GLY A 92 -0.16 9.70 -22.81
C GLY A 92 -1.50 9.51 -22.11
N PHE A 93 -2.40 10.47 -22.24
CA PHE A 93 -3.76 10.32 -21.73
C PHE A 93 -4.59 9.35 -22.60
N ASP A 94 -4.34 9.39 -23.90
CA ASP A 94 -5.02 8.69 -24.99
C ASP A 94 -4.05 8.61 -26.19
N ASP A 95 -4.22 7.67 -27.12
CA ASP A 95 -3.43 7.57 -28.36
C ASP A 95 -3.40 8.88 -29.15
N ASN A 96 -4.55 9.58 -29.20
CA ASN A 96 -4.67 10.86 -29.91
C ASN A 96 -4.19 12.07 -29.10
N SER A 97 -3.65 11.88 -27.90
CA SER A 97 -3.10 12.94 -27.06
C SER A 97 -1.58 13.08 -27.25
N ASP A 98 -1.06 14.32 -27.25
CA ASP A 98 0.39 14.55 -27.32
C ASP A 98 1.09 14.05 -26.03
N PRO A 99 1.96 13.01 -26.11
CA PRO A 99 2.66 12.47 -24.95
C PRO A 99 3.60 13.49 -24.27
N SER A 100 4.01 14.53 -25.01
CA SER A 100 4.96 15.56 -24.56
C SER A 100 4.27 16.76 -23.88
N GLY A 101 2.95 16.76 -23.77
CA GLY A 101 2.18 17.85 -23.15
C GLY A 101 2.01 19.04 -24.09
N GLY A 102 1.29 18.80 -25.19
CA GLY A 102 0.99 19.80 -26.22
C GLY A 102 -0.03 20.85 -25.78
N LEU A 103 -0.25 21.86 -26.64
CA LEU A 103 -1.26 22.91 -26.37
C LEU A 103 -2.70 22.41 -26.58
N ILE A 104 -2.86 21.31 -27.33
CA ILE A 104 -4.14 20.77 -27.78
C ILE A 104 -4.40 19.45 -27.05
N ARG A 105 -5.54 19.35 -26.36
CA ARG A 105 -6.02 18.12 -25.73
C ARG A 105 -6.82 17.30 -26.73
N CYS A 106 -6.91 15.98 -26.54
CA CYS A 106 -7.90 15.21 -27.29
C CYS A 106 -9.32 15.69 -26.88
N ASP A 107 -10.27 15.69 -27.82
CA ASP A 107 -11.61 16.31 -27.68
C ASP A 107 -11.62 17.85 -27.49
N ASP A 108 -10.50 18.54 -27.70
CA ASP A 108 -10.46 20.00 -27.58
C ASP A 108 -11.05 20.71 -28.81
N THR A 109 -12.34 21.08 -28.73
CA THR A 109 -13.00 21.87 -29.77
C THR A 109 -12.63 23.36 -29.73
N THR A 110 -11.74 23.79 -28.82
CA THR A 110 -11.25 25.18 -28.76
C THR A 110 -10.00 25.43 -29.59
N ALA A 111 -9.55 24.43 -30.39
CA ALA A 111 -8.45 24.58 -31.33
C ALA A 111 -8.58 25.90 -32.11
N ASN A 112 -7.68 26.80 -31.76
CA ASN A 112 -7.57 28.14 -32.30
C ASN A 112 -7.46 28.03 -33.83
N SER A 113 -8.12 28.89 -34.58
CA SER A 113 -8.04 29.02 -36.05
C SER A 113 -6.62 29.23 -36.63
N ASP A 114 -5.60 29.22 -35.77
CA ASP A 114 -4.22 29.58 -36.03
C ASP A 114 -3.26 28.37 -35.90
N LEU A 115 -3.75 27.20 -35.48
CA LEU A 115 -3.03 25.92 -35.49
C LEU A 115 -3.65 25.04 -36.58
N GLU A 116 -2.84 24.58 -37.54
CA GLU A 116 -3.30 23.89 -38.77
C GLU A 116 -3.90 22.49 -38.55
N SER A 117 -4.15 22.07 -37.31
CA SER A 117 -4.75 20.76 -37.01
C SER A 117 -5.79 20.91 -35.90
N ASP A 118 -7.05 20.60 -36.25
CA ASP A 118 -8.10 20.34 -35.27
C ASP A 118 -7.63 19.23 -34.30
N ALA A 119 -8.07 19.30 -33.05
CA ALA A 119 -7.81 18.23 -32.08
C ALA A 119 -8.47 16.93 -32.55
N GLU A 120 -7.71 15.84 -32.63
CA GLU A 120 -8.32 14.53 -32.84
C GLU A 120 -9.17 14.15 -31.61
N PRO A 121 -10.33 13.51 -31.82
CA PRO A 121 -11.19 13.07 -30.73
C PRO A 121 -10.48 11.98 -29.91
N CYS A 122 -10.70 11.96 -28.59
CA CYS A 122 -10.17 10.87 -27.76
C CYS A 122 -10.79 9.53 -28.19
N LEU A 123 -10.04 8.44 -28.11
CA LEU A 123 -10.58 7.11 -28.34
C LEU A 123 -11.47 6.70 -27.16
N GLY A 124 -12.77 6.52 -27.45
CA GLY A 124 -13.78 6.29 -26.41
C GLY A 124 -13.80 4.88 -25.80
N ALA A 125 -12.88 3.99 -26.19
CA ALA A 125 -12.85 2.60 -25.72
C ALA A 125 -11.62 2.37 -24.84
N THR A 126 -11.82 2.26 -23.53
CA THR A 126 -10.74 1.89 -22.61
C THR A 126 -10.26 0.46 -22.87
N GLY A 127 -8.96 0.27 -23.06
CA GLY A 127 -8.31 -1.02 -23.24
C GLY A 127 -7.22 -0.94 -24.28
N VAL A 128 -6.63 -2.09 -24.61
CA VAL A 128 -5.59 -2.18 -25.64
C VAL A 128 -6.19 -1.91 -27.02
N ASP A 129 -5.55 -1.00 -27.77
CA ASP A 129 -5.96 -0.66 -29.13
C ASP A 129 -5.63 -1.74 -30.17
N LEU A 130 -6.28 -1.65 -31.34
CA LEU A 130 -6.25 -2.70 -32.38
C LEU A 130 -4.85 -3.02 -32.95
N GLU A 131 -3.89 -2.11 -32.80
CA GLU A 131 -2.52 -2.26 -33.31
C GLU A 131 -1.50 -2.56 -32.20
N GLU A 132 -1.95 -2.64 -30.95
CA GLU A 132 -1.10 -2.87 -29.80
C GLU A 132 -1.34 -4.27 -29.23
N SER A 133 -0.26 -4.98 -28.91
CA SER A 133 -0.38 -6.36 -28.40
C SER A 133 0.63 -6.70 -27.30
N VAL A 134 1.62 -5.85 -27.10
CA VAL A 134 2.70 -6.04 -26.13
C VAL A 134 2.93 -4.73 -25.38
N ALA A 135 3.34 -4.82 -24.11
CA ALA A 135 3.53 -3.64 -23.27
C ALA A 135 4.56 -2.59 -23.74
N ASN A 136 5.36 -2.93 -24.75
CA ASN A 136 6.27 -1.99 -25.41
C ASN A 136 5.56 -1.07 -26.39
N ASP A 137 4.46 -1.53 -26.97
CA ASP A 137 3.67 -0.79 -27.95
C ASP A 137 2.73 0.19 -27.23
N PHE A 138 2.35 -0.12 -25.98
CA PHE A 138 1.48 0.69 -25.14
C PHE A 138 1.97 2.12 -25.02
N ASN A 139 1.14 3.02 -25.53
CA ASN A 139 1.47 4.42 -25.67
C ASN A 139 0.64 5.32 -24.73
N ASP A 140 -0.48 4.81 -24.21
CA ASP A 140 -1.38 5.51 -23.30
C ASP A 140 -1.57 4.80 -21.95
N VAL A 141 -2.53 5.27 -21.16
CA VAL A 141 -2.76 4.82 -19.79
C VAL A 141 -3.62 3.55 -19.72
N ASP A 142 -4.54 3.35 -20.65
CA ASP A 142 -5.57 2.31 -20.65
C ASP A 142 -5.14 1.03 -21.38
N ASP A 143 -4.06 1.08 -22.15
CA ASP A 143 -3.42 -0.12 -22.68
C ASP A 143 -2.97 -1.10 -21.59
N TYR A 144 -2.66 -0.57 -20.40
CA TYR A 144 -2.20 -1.38 -19.27
C TYR A 144 -3.32 -2.12 -18.54
N ILE A 145 -4.60 -1.92 -18.92
CA ILE A 145 -5.76 -2.58 -18.28
C ILE A 145 -5.63 -4.09 -18.40
N GLY A 146 -5.59 -4.77 -17.25
CA GLY A 146 -5.49 -6.22 -17.24
C GLY A 146 -4.82 -6.77 -15.99
N CYS A 147 -4.53 -8.07 -16.06
CA CYS A 147 -3.85 -8.81 -15.02
C CYS A 147 -2.42 -9.15 -15.45
N TRP A 148 -1.45 -8.87 -14.58
CA TRP A 148 -0.03 -9.11 -14.78
C TRP A 148 0.53 -9.92 -13.60
N ALA A 149 1.10 -11.08 -13.84
CA ALA A 149 1.58 -11.93 -12.76
C ALA A 149 2.81 -12.75 -13.14
N GLN A 150 3.50 -13.26 -12.11
CA GLN A 150 4.62 -14.16 -12.28
C GLN A 150 4.50 -15.37 -11.34
N GLY A 151 4.85 -16.55 -11.83
CA GLY A 151 4.85 -17.78 -11.04
C GLY A 151 3.46 -18.37 -10.89
N LEU A 152 3.10 -18.80 -9.67
CA LEU A 152 1.87 -19.55 -9.42
C LEU A 152 0.58 -18.73 -9.63
N GLU A 153 0.68 -17.41 -9.65
CA GLU A 153 -0.43 -16.49 -9.90
C GLU A 153 -0.64 -16.17 -11.40
N SER A 154 0.14 -16.76 -12.32
CA SER A 154 0.12 -16.40 -13.74
C SER A 154 -1.07 -16.96 -14.55
N SER A 155 -1.93 -17.77 -13.95
CA SER A 155 -3.06 -18.38 -14.68
C SER A 155 -4.03 -17.31 -15.18
N GLY A 156 -4.09 -17.11 -16.50
CA GLY A 156 -4.99 -16.12 -17.13
C GLY A 156 -4.51 -14.68 -17.06
N CYS A 157 -3.25 -14.45 -16.68
CA CYS A 157 -2.63 -13.12 -16.59
C CYS A 157 -1.42 -13.04 -17.53
N ALA A 158 -1.17 -11.86 -18.08
CA ALA A 158 0.03 -11.58 -18.86
C ALA A 158 1.29 -11.63 -17.97
N PRO A 159 2.48 -11.91 -18.53
CA PRO A 159 3.69 -12.04 -17.74
C PRO A 159 4.13 -10.68 -17.18
N LEU A 160 4.42 -10.62 -15.87
CA LEU A 160 4.86 -9.38 -15.21
C LEU A 160 6.14 -8.77 -15.81
N SER A 161 6.93 -9.55 -16.55
CA SER A 161 8.14 -9.10 -17.26
C SER A 161 7.87 -8.07 -18.37
N GLU A 162 6.66 -8.03 -18.91
CA GLU A 162 6.29 -7.04 -19.91
C GLU A 162 6.03 -5.67 -19.27
N LEU A 163 5.56 -5.66 -18.02
CA LEU A 163 5.25 -4.43 -17.29
C LEU A 163 6.48 -3.85 -16.58
N ILE A 164 7.36 -4.72 -16.07
CA ILE A 164 8.57 -4.33 -15.33
C ILE A 164 9.79 -5.18 -15.71
N ASN A 165 10.93 -4.52 -15.89
CA ASN A 165 12.20 -5.19 -16.24
C ASN A 165 12.71 -6.16 -15.15
N ASP A 166 12.37 -5.92 -13.88
CA ASP A 166 12.88 -6.69 -12.73
C ASP A 166 11.80 -7.59 -12.10
N SER A 167 11.00 -8.22 -12.96
CA SER A 167 9.87 -9.07 -12.52
C SER A 167 10.28 -10.19 -11.59
N THR A 168 11.49 -10.76 -11.74
CA THR A 168 12.01 -11.91 -10.97
C THR A 168 12.06 -11.70 -9.45
N GLN A 169 12.08 -10.45 -8.98
CA GLN A 169 12.04 -10.13 -7.54
C GLN A 169 10.64 -10.23 -6.94
N TYR A 170 9.61 -10.31 -7.79
CA TYR A 170 8.19 -10.28 -7.45
C TYR A 170 7.49 -11.59 -7.83
N VAL A 171 8.12 -12.73 -7.53
CA VAL A 171 7.50 -14.05 -7.69
C VAL A 171 6.24 -14.18 -6.84
N ASN A 172 5.19 -14.78 -7.41
CA ASN A 172 3.87 -14.96 -6.78
C ASN A 172 3.16 -13.63 -6.41
N PHE A 173 3.57 -12.52 -7.02
CA PHE A 173 2.77 -11.29 -7.03
C PHE A 173 1.90 -11.25 -8.28
N LYS A 174 0.72 -10.67 -8.12
CA LYS A 174 -0.24 -10.37 -9.17
C LYS A 174 -0.62 -8.90 -9.08
N VAL A 175 -0.48 -8.19 -10.18
CA VAL A 175 -0.85 -6.80 -10.36
C VAL A 175 -2.08 -6.77 -11.25
N GLN A 176 -3.15 -6.17 -10.74
CA GLN A 176 -4.34 -5.86 -11.52
C GLN A 176 -4.38 -4.36 -11.75
N VAL A 177 -4.45 -3.96 -13.02
CA VAL A 177 -4.64 -2.58 -13.42
C VAL A 177 -6.07 -2.42 -13.94
N ASN A 178 -6.73 -1.37 -13.48
CA ASN A 178 -8.06 -0.99 -13.92
C ASN A 178 -8.08 0.52 -14.12
N VAL A 179 -8.47 0.95 -15.31
CA VAL A 179 -8.59 2.35 -15.68
C VAL A 179 -10.06 2.62 -16.01
N GLU A 180 -10.60 3.70 -15.45
CA GLU A 180 -11.98 4.11 -15.66
C GLU A 180 -12.01 5.60 -15.98
N ASP A 181 -12.83 6.02 -16.94
CA ASP A 181 -13.12 7.44 -17.14
C ASP A 181 -13.82 8.03 -15.90
N SER A 182 -13.27 9.13 -15.38
CA SER A 182 -13.81 9.88 -14.26
C SER A 182 -14.43 11.18 -14.75
N ASN A 183 -15.63 11.07 -15.34
CA ASN A 183 -16.36 12.18 -15.95
C ASN A 183 -17.57 12.64 -15.10
N THR A 184 -17.33 12.92 -13.81
CA THR A 184 -18.40 13.42 -12.94
C THR A 184 -18.99 14.73 -13.48
N SER A 185 -20.28 14.95 -13.25
CA SER A 185 -20.99 16.13 -13.75
C SER A 185 -20.35 17.47 -13.31
N GLU A 186 -19.64 17.45 -12.17
CA GLU A 186 -18.87 18.58 -11.62
C GLU A 186 -17.56 18.83 -12.40
N LEU A 187 -16.88 17.76 -12.84
CA LEU A 187 -15.64 17.84 -13.62
C LEU A 187 -15.90 18.18 -15.09
N THR A 188 -17.07 17.82 -15.62
CA THR A 188 -17.47 18.14 -17.01
C THR A 188 -18.14 19.52 -17.14
N LEU A 189 -18.33 20.25 -16.04
CA LEU A 189 -19.03 21.53 -16.04
C LEU A 189 -18.19 22.57 -16.82
N ASN A 190 -18.72 23.07 -17.93
CA ASN A 190 -18.05 24.00 -18.87
C ASN A 190 -16.93 23.38 -19.74
N GLN A 191 -16.84 22.05 -19.84
CA GLN A 191 -15.96 21.40 -20.82
C GLN A 191 -16.70 21.21 -22.16
N PRO A 192 -16.00 21.25 -23.30
CA PRO A 192 -16.58 20.96 -24.61
C PRO A 192 -17.16 19.53 -24.67
N SER A 193 -18.03 19.28 -25.65
CA SER A 193 -18.80 18.03 -25.71
C SER A 193 -17.91 16.87 -26.18
N GLY A 194 -17.49 15.99 -25.26
CA GLY A 194 -16.62 14.82 -25.53
C GLY A 194 -15.87 14.46 -24.23
N LYS A 195 -16.40 13.52 -23.44
CA LYS A 195 -16.25 13.54 -21.97
C LYS A 195 -15.02 12.78 -21.44
N HIS A 196 -13.83 13.16 -21.88
CA HIS A 196 -12.57 12.61 -21.35
C HIS A 196 -11.75 13.69 -20.64
N VAL A 197 -12.16 14.01 -19.40
CA VAL A 197 -11.47 15.03 -18.56
C VAL A 197 -10.35 14.39 -17.76
N MET A 198 -10.60 13.20 -17.22
CA MET A 198 -9.71 12.54 -16.29
C MET A 198 -9.94 11.03 -16.31
N LYS A 199 -8.86 10.25 -16.34
CA LYS A 199 -8.86 8.80 -16.19
C LYS A 199 -8.41 8.46 -14.76
N LYS A 200 -9.14 7.56 -14.10
CA LYS A 200 -8.83 7.06 -12.76
C LYS A 200 -8.11 5.72 -12.88
N VAL A 201 -6.83 5.71 -12.52
CA VAL A 201 -5.98 4.52 -12.56
C VAL A 201 -5.99 3.85 -11.19
N THR A 202 -6.42 2.59 -11.14
CA THR A 202 -6.41 1.76 -9.94
C THR A 202 -5.46 0.59 -10.13
N VAL A 203 -4.38 0.57 -9.35
CA VAL A 203 -3.41 -0.54 -9.33
C VAL A 203 -3.60 -1.34 -8.04
N THR A 204 -3.90 -2.62 -8.18
CA THR A 204 -4.09 -3.55 -7.06
C THR A 204 -3.02 -4.63 -7.11
N VAL A 205 -2.14 -4.64 -6.11
CA VAL A 205 -1.06 -5.63 -5.96
C VAL A 205 -1.50 -6.66 -4.93
N SER A 206 -1.55 -7.93 -5.33
CA SER A 206 -1.97 -9.05 -4.49
C SER A 206 -0.91 -10.15 -4.48
N ALA A 207 -0.83 -10.87 -3.37
CA ALA A 207 -0.11 -12.13 -3.28
C ALA A 207 -0.90 -13.14 -2.45
N GLN A 208 -0.50 -14.40 -2.52
CA GLN A 208 -1.31 -15.54 -2.06
C GLN A 208 -1.76 -15.52 -0.59
N HIS A 209 -1.01 -14.88 0.32
CA HIS A 209 -1.22 -15.04 1.76
C HIS A 209 -1.58 -13.75 2.50
N TYR A 210 -1.62 -12.61 1.80
CA TYR A 210 -1.81 -11.31 2.42
C TYR A 210 -2.86 -10.49 1.69
N GLU A 211 -3.40 -9.50 2.40
CA GLU A 211 -4.35 -8.55 1.82
C GLU A 211 -3.74 -7.79 0.63
N ALA A 212 -4.58 -7.46 -0.35
CA ALA A 212 -4.17 -6.73 -1.52
C ALA A 212 -3.84 -5.27 -1.17
N PHE A 213 -2.74 -4.76 -1.70
CA PHE A 213 -2.34 -3.36 -1.59
C PHE A 213 -2.88 -2.58 -2.78
N LYS A 214 -3.66 -1.52 -2.51
CA LYS A 214 -4.36 -0.73 -3.54
C LYS A 214 -3.81 0.68 -3.62
N LEU A 215 -3.47 1.13 -4.83
CA LEU A 215 -3.11 2.49 -5.17
C LEU A 215 -4.13 3.06 -6.16
N VAL A 216 -4.48 4.32 -5.98
CA VAL A 216 -5.36 5.05 -6.89
C VAL A 216 -4.66 6.35 -7.28
N ALA A 217 -4.61 6.64 -8.57
CA ALA A 217 -4.13 7.89 -9.12
C ALA A 217 -5.09 8.38 -10.20
N TYR A 218 -4.89 9.64 -10.59
CA TYR A 218 -5.68 10.28 -11.63
C TYR A 218 -4.75 10.86 -12.68
N ARG A 219 -5.08 10.63 -13.96
CA ARG A 219 -4.43 11.25 -15.11
C ARG A 219 -5.42 12.21 -15.74
N GLY A 220 -5.08 13.50 -15.82
CA GLY A 220 -5.88 14.49 -16.51
C GLY A 220 -5.57 14.51 -18.00
N ASN A 221 -6.54 14.97 -18.79
CA ASN A 221 -6.35 15.33 -20.19
C ASN A 221 -5.75 16.74 -20.26
N TYR A 222 -4.44 16.84 -20.48
CA TYR A 222 -3.69 18.10 -20.51
C TYR A 222 -2.48 18.04 -21.43
#